data_AF-A0A146FRE3-F1
#
_entry.id   AF-A0A146FRE3-F1
#
_cell.length_a   1.000
_cell.length_b   1.000
_cell.length_c   1.000
_cell.angle_alpha   90.00
_cell.angle_beta   90.00
_cell.angle_gamma   90.00
#
_symmetry.space_group_name_H-M   'P 1'
#
loop_
_entity.id
_entity.type
_entity.pdbx_description
1 polymer ?
#
loop_
_entity_poly.entity_id
_entity_poly.type
_entity_poly.pdbx_seq_one_letter_code
_entity_poly.pdbx_strand_id
1 'polypeptide(L)'
;MLIGCLISWFIVATPVLARSGPQTVFAHFIVGNAAAMTAEQWESDIREAQKAHIDGFALNIAPQDSYTDDVLDKAYSAAESVGNFSLFLSFDYGSGGPWPADRVISTINTYRNRSAQYHYQGKPLVSTFIGADNAGDWSYIKGSADCFFMPSWPDMGPARLRDYLDIIDGAFSWDAWPVGAQNKNVTSDREWMHALSGKPYMMPVSPWFYTNLPQWNKNWLWRGDDLWHIRWEQVMNLQPAFVQIISWNDYGESHYIGPIYEPGMPDGSSKYVLDCPHDAWRALLPHYIAAYRGSGMNSMYQANQTLPLEDKMVYWYRLNPSYAGSANGTTGNDPNVGQEVMPPNELAQDRVFVSATVKDACEIYVQIGYCEPTILQASGPGIHHFSVPFNGQTGPVRIVMVRDGYEVAVAVGPAITDDCKDGNVNWNAYVGTSD
;
A
#
# COMPACT_ATOMS: atom_id res chain seq x y z
N MET A 1 -59.04 -18.41 29.09
CA MET A 1 -57.88 -17.86 29.83
C MET A 1 -56.66 -18.09 28.95
N LEU A 2 -56.33 -17.11 28.10
CA LEU A 2 -55.19 -17.17 27.17
C LEU A 2 -54.02 -16.45 27.84
N ILE A 3 -52.93 -17.17 28.08
CA ILE A 3 -51.66 -16.61 28.57
C ILE A 3 -50.81 -16.34 27.32
N GLY A 4 -50.65 -15.06 26.98
CA GLY A 4 -49.76 -14.62 25.91
C GLY A 4 -48.33 -14.46 26.44
N CYS A 5 -47.39 -15.21 25.86
CA CYS A 5 -45.96 -14.97 26.05
C CYS A 5 -45.51 -13.84 25.13
N LEU A 6 -45.12 -12.70 25.71
CA LEU A 6 -44.39 -11.63 25.03
C LEU A 6 -42.91 -12.02 24.93
N ILE A 7 -42.45 -12.37 23.74
CA ILE A 7 -41.02 -12.51 23.43
C ILE A 7 -40.49 -11.10 23.16
N SER A 8 -39.70 -10.57 24.09
CA SER A 8 -38.97 -9.31 23.90
C SER A 8 -37.75 -9.57 23.02
N TRP A 9 -37.75 -9.02 21.80
CA TRP A 9 -36.58 -9.00 20.93
C TRP A 9 -35.61 -7.94 21.45
N PHE A 10 -34.57 -8.37 22.15
CA PHE A 10 -33.41 -7.49 22.39
C PHE A 10 -32.65 -7.36 21.07
N ILE A 11 -32.77 -6.20 20.43
CA ILE A 11 -31.84 -5.78 19.39
C ILE A 11 -30.49 -5.56 20.09
N VAL A 12 -29.58 -6.52 19.92
CA VAL A 12 -28.16 -6.30 20.24
C VAL A 12 -27.64 -5.36 19.17
N ALA A 13 -27.66 -4.06 19.45
CA ALA A 13 -26.90 -3.09 18.69
C ALA A 13 -25.42 -3.46 18.88
N THR A 14 -24.77 -3.94 17.82
CA THR A 14 -23.31 -4.01 17.78
C THR A 14 -22.80 -2.59 18.03
N PRO A 15 -21.89 -2.38 19.00
CA PRO A 15 -21.32 -1.06 19.19
C PRO A 15 -20.60 -0.69 17.90
N VAL A 16 -21.10 0.36 17.23
CA VAL A 16 -20.31 1.07 16.23
C VAL A 16 -19.07 1.54 16.98
N LEU A 17 -17.90 0.97 16.67
CA LEU A 17 -16.64 1.47 17.18
C LEU A 17 -16.60 2.96 16.83
N ALA A 18 -16.57 3.81 17.85
CA ALA A 18 -16.58 5.25 17.67
C ALA A 18 -15.38 5.65 16.80
N ARG A 19 -15.64 6.44 15.77
CA ARG A 19 -14.65 6.99 14.81
C ARG A 19 -13.48 7.61 15.57
N SER A 20 -12.31 6.95 15.56
CA SER A 20 -11.16 7.36 16.37
C SER A 20 -10.02 7.88 15.49
N GLY A 21 -10.11 9.11 15.00
CA GLY A 21 -8.97 9.82 14.42
C GLY A 21 -9.21 10.50 13.06
N PRO A 22 -8.16 11.15 12.51
CA PRO A 22 -8.23 12.08 11.38
C PRO A 22 -8.37 11.44 9.99
N GLN A 23 -8.50 10.11 9.90
CA GLN A 23 -8.63 9.35 8.64
C GLN A 23 -7.68 9.81 7.53
N THR A 24 -6.41 9.97 7.91
CA THR A 24 -5.35 10.47 7.03
C THR A 24 -4.64 9.31 6.35
N VAL A 25 -4.29 9.49 5.08
CA VAL A 25 -3.62 8.49 4.24
C VAL A 25 -2.24 9.00 3.84
N PHE A 26 -1.21 8.25 4.17
CA PHE A 26 0.17 8.52 3.77
C PHE A 26 0.67 7.46 2.80
N ALA A 27 1.73 7.78 2.05
CA ALA A 27 2.54 6.76 1.38
C ALA A 27 3.96 6.75 1.95
N HIS A 28 4.51 5.55 2.15
CA HIS A 28 5.90 5.37 2.56
C HIS A 28 6.82 5.76 1.43
N PHE A 29 7.83 6.58 1.70
CA PHE A 29 8.73 7.10 0.70
C PHE A 29 10.17 6.81 1.12
N ILE A 30 10.87 5.97 0.36
CA ILE A 30 12.27 5.64 0.58
C ILE A 30 13.12 6.82 0.11
N VAL A 31 13.62 7.63 1.05
CA VAL A 31 14.43 8.83 0.75
C VAL A 31 15.76 8.45 0.11
N GLY A 32 16.30 7.27 0.45
CA GLY A 32 17.49 6.70 -0.20
C GLY A 32 17.34 6.56 -1.73
N ASN A 33 16.12 6.26 -2.22
CA ASN A 33 15.83 6.14 -3.66
C ASN A 33 15.63 7.50 -4.34
N ALA A 34 15.78 8.62 -3.61
CA ALA A 34 15.44 9.96 -4.07
C ALA A 34 16.64 10.91 -4.12
N ALA A 35 17.85 10.40 -3.88
CA ALA A 35 19.09 11.18 -3.89
C ALA A 35 19.26 12.05 -5.14
N ALA A 36 18.90 11.49 -6.31
CA ALA A 36 19.01 12.14 -7.61
C ALA A 36 17.74 12.87 -8.07
N MET A 37 16.65 12.85 -7.29
CA MET A 37 15.41 13.51 -7.69
C MET A 37 15.58 15.04 -7.74
N THR A 38 15.04 15.65 -8.79
CA THR A 38 14.96 17.11 -8.92
C THR A 38 13.79 17.68 -8.11
N ALA A 39 13.79 19.00 -7.88
CA ALA A 39 12.66 19.65 -7.20
C ALA A 39 11.35 19.47 -7.99
N GLU A 40 11.41 19.52 -9.32
CA GLU A 40 10.25 19.34 -10.19
C GLU A 40 9.70 17.90 -10.12
N GLN A 41 10.57 16.90 -9.98
CA GLN A 41 10.15 15.52 -9.76
C GLN A 41 9.46 15.35 -8.41
N TRP A 42 9.99 15.95 -7.34
CA TRP A 42 9.32 15.99 -6.03
C TRP A 42 7.94 16.66 -6.11
N GLU A 43 7.84 17.84 -6.74
CA GLU A 43 6.56 18.53 -6.93
C GLU A 43 5.58 17.70 -7.77
N SER A 44 6.07 17.04 -8.82
CA SER A 44 5.27 16.15 -9.67
C SER A 44 4.70 15.00 -8.85
N ASP A 45 5.54 14.31 -8.07
CA ASP A 45 5.10 13.19 -7.22
C ASP A 45 4.08 13.61 -6.18
N ILE A 46 4.28 14.75 -5.53
CA ILE A 46 3.31 15.32 -4.58
C ILE A 46 1.96 15.58 -5.28
N ARG A 47 1.96 16.15 -6.50
CA ARG A 47 0.72 16.39 -7.26
C ARG A 47 0.04 15.08 -7.65
N GLU A 48 0.77 14.06 -8.06
CA GLU A 48 0.19 12.75 -8.36
C GLU A 48 -0.37 12.08 -7.10
N ALA A 49 0.28 12.24 -5.95
CA ALA A 49 -0.22 11.74 -4.67
C ALA A 49 -1.53 12.45 -4.27
N GLN A 50 -1.59 13.78 -4.44
CA GLN A 50 -2.81 14.56 -4.21
C GLN A 50 -3.96 14.14 -5.15
N LYS A 51 -3.69 13.91 -6.44
CA LYS A 51 -4.68 13.39 -7.39
C LYS A 51 -5.23 12.04 -6.95
N ALA A 52 -4.38 11.22 -6.34
CA ALA A 52 -4.76 9.93 -5.75
C ALA A 52 -5.43 10.06 -4.36
N HIS A 53 -5.66 11.28 -3.85
CA HIS A 53 -6.20 11.60 -2.53
C HIS A 53 -5.31 11.14 -1.35
N ILE A 54 -4.02 10.94 -1.59
CA ILE A 54 -3.03 10.72 -0.53
C ILE A 54 -2.71 12.08 0.10
N ASP A 55 -2.69 12.14 1.43
CA ASP A 55 -2.53 13.38 2.19
C ASP A 55 -1.06 13.74 2.45
N GLY A 56 -0.16 12.76 2.36
CA GLY A 56 1.24 12.99 2.66
C GLY A 56 2.19 11.83 2.44
N PHE A 57 3.48 12.08 2.70
CA PHE A 57 4.53 11.05 2.68
C PHE A 57 5.15 10.81 4.06
N ALA A 58 5.38 9.54 4.36
CA ALA A 58 6.23 9.07 5.47
C ALA A 58 7.65 8.89 4.93
N LEU A 59 8.54 9.85 5.23
CA LEU A 59 9.90 9.91 4.69
C LEU A 59 10.82 8.96 5.44
N ASN A 60 11.05 7.77 4.87
CA ASN A 60 12.01 6.80 5.39
C ASN A 60 13.43 7.29 5.15
N ILE A 61 14.14 7.59 6.23
CA ILE A 61 15.51 8.12 6.21
C ILE A 61 16.46 7.17 6.91
N ALA A 62 17.67 7.06 6.38
CA ALA A 62 18.70 6.15 6.88
C ALA A 62 19.91 6.93 7.46
N PRO A 63 20.52 6.47 8.56
CA PRO A 63 21.54 7.24 9.26
C PRO A 63 22.87 7.32 8.49
N GLN A 64 23.17 6.34 7.65
CA GLN A 64 24.40 6.27 6.86
C GLN A 64 24.40 7.17 5.62
N ASP A 65 23.22 7.63 5.17
CA ASP A 65 23.10 8.36 3.91
C ASP A 65 23.51 9.81 4.11
N SER A 66 24.66 10.18 3.53
CA SER A 66 25.25 11.53 3.66
C SER A 66 24.43 12.64 3.01
N TYR A 67 23.48 12.28 2.14
CA TYR A 67 22.62 13.19 1.39
C TYR A 67 21.23 13.36 2.00
N THR A 68 20.94 12.73 3.15
CA THR A 68 19.60 12.74 3.77
C THR A 68 19.06 14.15 3.96
N ASP A 69 19.87 15.05 4.53
CA ASP A 69 19.43 16.42 4.83
C ASP A 69 19.08 17.21 3.55
N ASP A 70 19.91 17.10 2.50
CA ASP A 70 19.68 17.77 1.21
C ASP A 70 18.38 17.29 0.55
N VAL A 71 18.09 15.98 0.62
CA VAL A 71 16.86 15.42 0.02
C VAL A 71 15.62 15.79 0.85
N LEU A 72 15.73 15.79 2.18
CA LEU A 72 14.65 16.25 3.05
C LEU A 72 14.32 17.73 2.78
N ASP A 73 15.32 18.60 2.67
CA ASP A 73 15.10 20.02 2.37
C ASP A 73 14.37 20.23 1.04
N LYS A 74 14.75 19.46 0.00
CA LYS A 74 14.03 19.46 -1.29
C LYS A 74 12.58 18.98 -1.14
N ALA A 75 12.36 17.87 -0.43
CA ALA A 75 11.04 17.29 -0.23
C ALA A 75 10.11 18.26 0.50
N TYR A 76 10.55 18.84 1.62
CA TYR A 76 9.78 19.85 2.35
C TYR A 76 9.52 21.09 1.51
N SER A 77 10.52 21.61 0.80
CA SER A 77 10.33 22.79 -0.07
C SER A 77 9.32 22.53 -1.18
N ALA A 78 9.34 21.35 -1.80
CA ALA A 78 8.37 20.95 -2.81
C ALA A 78 6.95 20.82 -2.22
N ALA A 79 6.80 20.20 -1.05
CA ALA A 79 5.49 20.07 -0.39
C ALA A 79 4.90 21.43 0.02
N GLU A 80 5.73 22.37 0.47
CA GLU A 80 5.31 23.73 0.78
C GLU A 80 4.96 24.54 -0.48
N SER A 81 5.72 24.35 -1.56
CA SER A 81 5.48 24.98 -2.88
C SER A 81 4.15 24.51 -3.49
N VAL A 82 3.89 23.20 -3.47
CA VAL A 82 2.63 22.63 -3.97
C VAL A 82 1.46 22.96 -3.04
N GLY A 83 1.67 22.91 -1.73
CA GLY A 83 0.67 23.15 -0.69
C GLY A 83 -0.30 21.97 -0.49
N ASN A 84 -1.05 21.97 0.62
CA ASN A 84 -2.03 20.93 0.98
C ASN A 84 -1.50 19.49 0.93
N PHE A 85 -0.23 19.30 1.29
CA PHE A 85 0.40 17.99 1.37
C PHE A 85 1.34 17.97 2.57
N SER A 86 1.31 16.88 3.33
CA SER A 86 2.09 16.78 4.56
C SER A 86 3.22 15.76 4.46
N LEU A 87 4.28 15.98 5.20
CA LEU A 87 5.42 15.08 5.31
C LEU A 87 5.63 14.76 6.79
N PHE A 88 6.11 13.56 7.09
CA PHE A 88 6.66 13.26 8.40
C PHE A 88 7.89 12.36 8.31
N LEU A 89 8.74 12.44 9.32
CA LEU A 89 10.01 11.70 9.36
C LEU A 89 9.77 10.27 9.88
N SER A 90 10.29 9.29 9.13
CA SER A 90 10.36 7.89 9.52
C SER A 90 11.83 7.47 9.61
N PHE A 91 12.36 7.39 10.84
CA PHE A 91 13.75 7.03 11.06
C PHE A 91 13.95 5.52 10.87
N ASP A 92 14.70 5.11 9.87
CA ASP A 92 15.02 3.72 9.61
C ASP A 92 16.20 3.28 10.49
N TYR A 93 15.92 2.48 11.51
CA TYR A 93 16.93 1.91 12.42
C TYR A 93 17.46 0.55 11.92
N GLY A 94 16.82 -0.05 10.90
CA GLY A 94 17.16 -1.36 10.35
C GLY A 94 18.17 -1.31 9.20
N SER A 95 18.36 -0.14 8.59
CA SER A 95 19.27 0.09 7.47
C SER A 95 20.75 0.09 7.90
N GLY A 96 21.31 1.24 8.28
CA GLY A 96 22.71 1.39 8.71
C GLY A 96 22.95 1.25 10.21
N GLY A 97 21.94 0.82 10.97
CA GLY A 97 21.96 0.68 12.43
C GLY A 97 21.17 1.77 13.15
N PRO A 98 21.23 1.80 14.50
CA PRO A 98 20.39 2.68 15.30
C PRO A 98 20.80 4.15 15.16
N TRP A 99 19.81 5.04 15.17
CA TRP A 99 20.06 6.48 15.18
C TRP A 99 20.47 6.96 16.58
N PRO A 100 21.52 7.80 16.71
CA PRO A 100 21.81 8.50 17.96
C PRO A 100 20.64 9.41 18.36
N ALA A 101 20.19 9.34 19.61
CA ALA A 101 19.03 10.09 20.11
C ALA A 101 19.13 11.60 19.85
N ASP A 102 20.31 12.20 20.07
CA ASP A 102 20.53 13.63 19.81
C ASP A 102 20.40 13.99 18.32
N ARG A 103 20.78 13.08 17.41
CA ARG A 103 20.58 13.28 15.96
C ARG A 103 19.10 13.22 15.60
N VAL A 104 18.35 12.29 16.19
CA VAL A 104 16.89 12.24 16.03
C VAL A 104 16.26 13.57 16.50
N ILE A 105 16.61 14.03 17.70
CA ILE A 105 16.12 15.30 18.25
C ILE A 105 16.47 16.48 17.33
N SER A 106 17.72 16.57 16.85
CA SER A 106 18.12 17.67 15.97
C SER A 106 17.34 17.65 14.66
N THR A 107 17.18 16.48 14.03
CA THR A 107 16.46 16.35 12.77
C THR A 107 14.97 16.72 12.95
N ILE A 108 14.32 16.25 14.02
CA ILE A 108 12.93 16.65 14.32
C ILE A 108 12.83 18.16 14.50
N ASN A 109 13.73 18.77 15.27
CA ASN A 109 13.70 20.21 15.52
C ASN A 109 13.94 21.06 14.27
N THR A 110 14.71 20.57 13.29
CA THR A 110 14.88 21.23 11.99
C THR A 110 13.56 21.35 11.23
N TYR A 111 12.77 20.26 11.18
CA TYR A 111 11.58 20.21 10.33
C TYR A 111 10.26 20.51 11.05
N ARG A 112 10.21 20.46 12.39
CA ARG A 112 8.95 20.56 13.15
C ARG A 112 8.13 21.84 12.90
N ASN A 113 8.76 22.94 12.48
CA ASN A 113 8.09 24.20 12.21
C ASN A 113 7.87 24.47 10.71
N ARG A 114 8.25 23.54 9.83
CA ARG A 114 7.97 23.61 8.39
C ARG A 114 6.47 23.44 8.18
N SER A 115 5.88 24.20 7.26
CA SER A 115 4.41 24.19 7.10
C SER A 115 3.89 22.87 6.52
N ALA A 116 4.75 22.11 5.83
CA ALA A 116 4.44 20.77 5.37
C ALA A 116 4.63 19.68 6.44
N GLN A 117 5.19 19.94 7.63
CA GLN A 117 5.30 18.92 8.67
C GLN A 117 3.90 18.51 9.17
N TYR A 118 3.59 17.21 9.09
CA TYR A 118 2.34 16.69 9.64
C TYR A 118 2.35 16.80 11.16
N HIS A 119 1.29 17.39 11.71
CA HIS A 119 1.06 17.47 13.15
C HIS A 119 -0.20 16.72 13.53
N TYR A 120 -0.11 15.91 14.59
CA TYR A 120 -1.26 15.26 15.20
C TYR A 120 -1.34 15.63 16.68
N GLN A 121 -2.54 16.03 17.13
CA GLN A 121 -2.76 16.55 18.49
C GLN A 121 -1.79 17.67 18.88
N GLY A 122 -1.44 18.54 17.92
CA GLY A 122 -0.56 19.68 18.11
C GLY A 122 0.94 19.36 18.12
N LYS A 123 1.34 18.11 17.92
CA LYS A 123 2.74 17.66 17.94
C LYS A 123 3.19 17.14 16.57
N PRO A 124 4.45 17.35 16.15
CA PRO A 124 4.97 16.78 14.91
C PRO A 124 4.93 15.26 15.01
N LEU A 125 4.26 14.60 14.07
CA LEU A 125 4.27 13.14 13.99
C LEU A 125 5.63 12.66 13.50
N VAL A 126 6.15 11.61 14.12
CA VAL A 126 7.35 10.90 13.67
C VAL A 126 7.17 9.39 13.86
N SER A 127 7.87 8.61 13.07
CA SER A 127 7.88 7.14 13.17
C SER A 127 9.30 6.59 13.10
N THR A 128 9.40 5.28 13.29
CA THR A 128 10.58 4.50 12.92
C THR A 128 10.18 3.34 12.02
N PHE A 129 11.15 2.81 11.29
CA PHE A 129 11.12 1.42 10.82
C PHE A 129 12.17 0.64 11.62
N ILE A 130 11.74 -0.42 12.31
CA ILE A 130 12.55 -1.17 13.29
C ILE A 130 13.00 -0.23 14.44
N GLY A 131 13.84 -0.69 15.35
CA GLY A 131 14.43 0.11 16.43
C GLY A 131 13.85 -0.18 17.82
N ALA A 132 13.19 -1.32 17.99
CA ALA A 132 12.65 -1.79 19.27
C ALA A 132 13.69 -1.79 20.41
N ASP A 133 14.94 -2.19 20.11
CA ASP A 133 16.04 -2.22 21.07
C ASP A 133 16.44 -0.82 21.56
N ASN A 134 16.05 0.24 20.84
CA ASN A 134 16.26 1.65 21.20
C ASN A 134 15.02 2.31 21.79
N ALA A 135 13.97 1.55 22.15
CA ALA A 135 12.74 2.10 22.71
C ALA A 135 13.00 2.97 23.97
N GLY A 136 14.04 2.67 24.76
CA GLY A 136 14.41 3.44 25.94
C GLY A 136 14.85 4.88 25.67
N ASP A 137 15.34 5.18 24.45
CA ASP A 137 15.77 6.53 24.07
C ASP A 137 14.58 7.48 23.88
N TRP A 138 13.39 6.93 23.58
CA TRP A 138 12.23 7.72 23.15
C TRP A 138 11.60 8.57 24.25
N SER A 139 11.76 8.20 25.52
CA SER A 139 11.37 9.10 26.63
C SER A 139 12.17 10.41 26.61
N TYR A 140 13.47 10.35 26.33
CA TYR A 140 14.33 11.53 26.20
C TYR A 140 14.05 12.30 24.91
N ILE A 141 13.91 11.59 23.78
CA ILE A 141 13.60 12.20 22.48
C ILE A 141 12.27 12.97 22.55
N LYS A 142 11.20 12.34 23.04
CA LYS A 142 9.89 12.99 23.17
C LYS A 142 9.91 14.16 24.16
N GLY A 143 10.63 14.02 25.28
CA GLY A 143 10.79 15.11 26.25
C GLY A 143 11.51 16.34 25.68
N SER A 144 12.42 16.12 24.71
CA SER A 144 13.24 17.18 24.10
C SER A 144 12.62 17.79 22.84
N ALA A 145 11.99 16.97 22.00
CA ALA A 145 11.45 17.39 20.70
C ALA A 145 9.93 17.65 20.72
N ASP A 146 9.22 17.21 21.77
CA ASP A 146 7.76 17.30 21.93
C ASP A 146 6.99 16.74 20.72
N CYS A 147 7.34 15.52 20.30
CA CYS A 147 6.75 14.86 19.13
C CYS A 147 5.64 13.85 19.49
N PHE A 148 4.83 13.50 18.49
CA PHE A 148 3.88 12.39 18.52
C PHE A 148 4.54 11.16 17.89
N PHE A 149 4.82 10.12 18.68
CA PHE A 149 5.63 9.01 18.23
C PHE A 149 4.80 7.76 17.88
N MET A 150 4.86 7.33 16.62
CA MET A 150 4.21 6.12 16.10
C MET A 150 5.24 5.17 15.46
N PRO A 151 5.93 4.32 16.23
CA PRO A 151 6.90 3.38 15.66
C PRO A 151 6.27 2.30 14.79
N SER A 152 7.07 1.74 13.89
CA SER A 152 6.88 0.41 13.32
C SER A 152 7.96 -0.53 13.83
N TRP A 153 7.58 -1.44 14.73
CA TRP A 153 8.45 -2.45 15.32
C TRP A 153 7.96 -3.86 14.95
N PRO A 154 8.10 -4.27 13.67
CA PRO A 154 7.64 -5.58 13.19
C PRO A 154 8.41 -6.74 13.86
N ASP A 155 9.64 -6.48 14.31
CA ASP A 155 10.51 -7.36 15.09
C ASP A 155 10.03 -7.60 16.53
N MET A 156 9.19 -6.70 17.07
CA MET A 156 8.60 -6.80 18.40
C MET A 156 7.19 -7.41 18.37
N GLY A 157 6.36 -6.99 17.42
CA GLY A 157 4.96 -7.40 17.30
C GLY A 157 4.03 -6.82 18.38
N PRO A 158 2.70 -7.01 18.23
CA PRO A 158 1.70 -6.33 19.05
C PRO A 158 1.67 -6.81 20.51
N ALA A 159 2.09 -8.05 20.80
CA ALA A 159 2.07 -8.58 22.15
C ALA A 159 3.09 -7.89 23.07
N ARG A 160 4.33 -7.74 22.61
CA ARG A 160 5.44 -7.12 23.35
C ARG A 160 5.36 -5.58 23.33
N LEU A 161 4.75 -4.99 22.30
CA LEU A 161 4.50 -3.54 22.22
C LEU A 161 3.81 -2.97 23.48
N ARG A 162 2.97 -3.79 24.14
CA ARG A 162 2.20 -3.38 25.33
C ARG A 162 3.07 -2.89 26.48
N ASP A 163 4.31 -3.35 26.54
CA ASP A 163 5.28 -2.94 27.57
C ASP A 163 5.79 -1.50 27.38
N TYR A 164 5.45 -0.85 26.26
CA TYR A 164 5.94 0.48 25.86
C TYR A 164 4.81 1.51 25.65
N LEU A 165 3.59 1.26 26.15
CA LEU A 165 2.43 2.15 25.94
C LEU A 165 2.57 3.53 26.61
N ASP A 166 3.45 3.67 27.59
CA ASP A 166 3.84 4.94 28.20
C ASP A 166 4.80 5.75 27.32
N ILE A 167 5.56 5.08 26.45
CA ILE A 167 6.54 5.68 25.54
C ILE A 167 5.90 6.04 24.19
N ILE A 168 5.11 5.15 23.60
CA ILE A 168 4.53 5.34 22.26
C ILE A 168 3.18 6.05 22.31
N ASP A 169 2.85 6.83 21.27
CA ASP A 169 1.56 7.50 21.14
C ASP A 169 0.60 6.79 20.18
N GLY A 170 1.11 5.83 19.40
CA GLY A 170 0.39 4.96 18.49
C GLY A 170 1.36 3.92 17.92
N ALA A 171 0.94 3.13 16.93
CA ALA A 171 1.85 2.28 16.19
C ALA A 171 1.44 2.11 14.74
N PHE A 172 2.43 1.85 13.91
CA PHE A 172 2.31 1.43 12.52
C PHE A 172 2.73 -0.05 12.41
N SER A 173 1.94 -0.86 11.71
CA SER A 173 2.33 -2.24 11.40
C SER A 173 2.96 -2.31 10.02
N TRP A 174 4.00 -3.13 9.82
CA TRP A 174 4.56 -3.42 8.49
C TRP A 174 3.92 -4.67 7.82
N ASP A 175 2.97 -5.33 8.51
CA ASP A 175 2.34 -6.58 8.06
C ASP A 175 1.25 -6.36 6.99
N ALA A 176 1.67 -5.97 5.78
CA ALA A 176 0.79 -5.65 4.66
C ALA A 176 0.36 -6.88 3.84
N TRP A 177 1.22 -7.90 3.74
CA TRP A 177 1.05 -9.05 2.85
C TRP A 177 0.73 -10.34 3.62
N PRO A 178 -0.01 -11.29 3.02
CA PRO A 178 -0.29 -12.57 3.67
C PRO A 178 0.91 -13.51 3.61
N VAL A 179 1.05 -14.34 4.64
CA VAL A 179 1.92 -15.52 4.62
C VAL A 179 1.13 -16.69 4.02
N GLY A 180 1.62 -17.21 2.89
CA GLY A 180 1.03 -18.30 2.14
C GLY A 180 -0.01 -17.90 1.10
N ALA A 181 -0.69 -18.91 0.55
CA ALA A 181 -1.58 -18.74 -0.61
C ALA A 181 -2.98 -18.17 -0.28
N GLN A 182 -3.27 -17.88 0.99
CA GLN A 182 -4.57 -17.35 1.40
C GLN A 182 -4.58 -15.82 1.34
N ASN A 183 -5.75 -15.22 1.10
CA ASN A 183 -5.91 -13.77 1.12
C ASN A 183 -5.62 -13.20 2.52
N LYS A 184 -5.04 -12.00 2.57
CA LYS A 184 -4.76 -11.30 3.84
C LYS A 184 -6.06 -11.12 4.62
N ASN A 185 -6.02 -11.45 5.90
CA ASN A 185 -7.12 -11.20 6.83
C ASN A 185 -6.75 -10.05 7.80
N VAL A 186 -7.71 -9.70 8.65
CA VAL A 186 -7.60 -8.59 9.61
C VAL A 186 -7.12 -8.99 11.01
N THR A 187 -6.68 -10.25 11.21
CA THR A 187 -6.35 -10.76 12.55
C THR A 187 -5.23 -9.95 13.18
N SER A 188 -4.11 -9.80 12.47
CA SER A 188 -2.95 -9.01 12.91
C SER A 188 -3.33 -7.54 13.16
N ASP A 189 -4.11 -6.91 12.27
CA ASP A 189 -4.57 -5.53 12.48
C ASP A 189 -5.36 -5.38 13.79
N ARG A 190 -6.26 -6.32 14.10
CA ARG A 190 -7.03 -6.32 15.35
C ARG A 190 -6.14 -6.55 16.58
N GLU A 191 -5.11 -7.38 16.47
CA GLU A 191 -4.14 -7.58 17.55
C GLU A 191 -3.37 -6.30 17.86
N TRP A 192 -2.94 -5.57 16.84
CA TRP A 192 -2.32 -4.24 16.99
C TRP A 192 -3.28 -3.23 17.61
N MET A 193 -4.49 -3.09 17.08
CA MET A 193 -5.51 -2.17 17.62
C MET A 193 -5.85 -2.49 19.08
N HIS A 194 -5.94 -3.77 19.44
CA HIS A 194 -6.18 -4.19 20.83
C HIS A 194 -4.97 -3.88 21.73
N ALA A 195 -3.75 -4.16 21.27
CA ALA A 195 -2.54 -3.87 22.03
C ALA A 195 -2.37 -2.38 22.34
N LEU A 196 -2.76 -1.51 21.41
CA LEU A 196 -2.66 -0.07 21.54
C LEU A 196 -3.59 0.56 22.58
N SER A 197 -4.55 -0.20 23.14
CA SER A 197 -5.40 0.24 24.25
C SER A 197 -6.07 1.61 24.01
N GLY A 198 -6.56 1.84 22.78
CA GLY A 198 -7.24 3.08 22.37
C GLY A 198 -6.32 4.15 21.74
N LYS A 199 -5.01 3.95 21.70
CA LYS A 199 -4.09 4.78 20.90
C LYS A 199 -4.29 4.53 19.39
N PRO A 200 -4.03 5.53 18.52
CA PRO A 200 -4.21 5.40 17.08
C PRO A 200 -3.35 4.30 16.48
N TYR A 201 -3.97 3.54 15.59
CA TYR A 201 -3.33 2.55 14.73
C TYR A 201 -3.18 3.11 13.31
N MET A 202 -1.98 2.95 12.75
CA MET A 202 -1.69 3.19 11.34
C MET A 202 -1.65 1.84 10.61
N MET A 203 -2.62 1.63 9.73
CA MET A 203 -2.82 0.36 9.04
C MET A 203 -1.99 0.32 7.74
N PRO A 204 -1.21 -0.75 7.50
CA PRO A 204 -0.47 -0.91 6.26
C PRO A 204 -1.37 -1.35 5.11
N VAL A 205 -1.15 -0.78 3.93
CA VAL A 205 -1.80 -1.19 2.68
C VAL A 205 -0.74 -1.29 1.60
N SER A 206 -0.70 -2.38 0.84
CA SER A 206 0.26 -2.56 -0.25
C SER A 206 -0.36 -3.38 -1.37
N PRO A 207 -0.04 -3.10 -2.65
CA PRO A 207 -0.65 -3.82 -3.77
C PRO A 207 0.04 -5.16 -4.08
N TRP A 208 1.37 -5.20 -4.03
CA TRP A 208 2.18 -6.30 -4.53
C TRP A 208 3.46 -6.44 -3.70
N PHE A 209 4.20 -7.55 -3.83
CA PHE A 209 5.56 -7.66 -3.31
C PHE A 209 6.32 -8.71 -4.11
N TYR A 210 7.47 -8.32 -4.65
CA TYR A 210 8.44 -9.25 -5.22
C TYR A 210 9.81 -8.62 -5.19
N THR A 211 10.81 -9.39 -4.79
CA THR A 211 12.19 -8.94 -4.79
C THR A 211 13.12 -10.05 -5.26
N ASN A 212 14.16 -9.69 -6.00
CA ASN A 212 15.26 -10.57 -6.39
C ASN A 212 16.57 -9.78 -6.42
N LEU A 213 17.08 -9.54 -5.21
CA LEU A 213 18.26 -8.76 -4.87
C LEU A 213 19.17 -9.62 -3.98
N PRO A 214 19.85 -10.64 -4.56
CA PRO A 214 20.64 -11.61 -3.81
C PRO A 214 21.82 -10.97 -3.04
N GLN A 215 22.28 -9.78 -3.46
CA GLN A 215 23.29 -9.02 -2.71
C GLN A 215 22.85 -8.62 -1.30
N TRP A 216 21.53 -8.61 -1.04
CA TRP A 216 20.94 -8.37 0.28
C TRP A 216 20.21 -9.60 0.83
N ASN A 217 20.51 -10.79 0.29
CA ASN A 217 19.86 -12.05 0.64
C ASN A 217 18.33 -12.00 0.45
N LYS A 218 17.87 -11.24 -0.56
CA LYS A 218 16.46 -11.10 -0.89
C LYS A 218 16.09 -11.79 -2.19
N ASN A 219 15.18 -12.78 -2.12
CA ASN A 219 14.64 -13.46 -3.29
C ASN A 219 13.30 -14.17 -2.97
N TRP A 220 12.23 -13.40 -2.80
CA TRP A 220 10.92 -13.95 -2.48
C TRP A 220 9.77 -13.07 -2.98
N LEU A 221 8.57 -13.60 -2.90
CA LEU A 221 7.32 -12.87 -3.08
C LEU A 221 6.31 -13.24 -1.99
N TRP A 222 5.37 -12.33 -1.74
CA TRP A 222 4.13 -12.64 -1.03
C TRP A 222 2.94 -12.50 -1.99
N ARG A 223 1.81 -13.12 -1.66
CA ARG A 223 0.61 -13.06 -2.50
C ARG A 223 0.10 -11.61 -2.61
N GLY A 224 0.15 -11.05 -3.81
CA GLY A 224 -0.41 -9.74 -4.16
C GLY A 224 -1.70 -9.81 -4.99
N ASP A 225 -2.06 -11.00 -5.50
CA ASP A 225 -3.16 -11.31 -6.41
C ASP A 225 -4.40 -10.40 -6.27
N ASP A 226 -5.14 -10.52 -5.16
CA ASP A 226 -6.36 -9.73 -4.89
C ASP A 226 -6.12 -8.65 -3.80
N LEU A 227 -4.86 -8.49 -3.36
CA LEU A 227 -4.50 -7.84 -2.10
C LEU A 227 -4.92 -6.37 -2.06
N TRP A 228 -4.71 -5.64 -3.16
CA TRP A 228 -4.99 -4.21 -3.23
C TRP A 228 -6.47 -3.91 -2.92
N HIS A 229 -7.39 -4.62 -3.58
CA HIS A 229 -8.83 -4.45 -3.34
C HIS A 229 -9.21 -4.87 -1.92
N ILE A 230 -8.78 -6.06 -1.50
CA ILE A 230 -9.11 -6.63 -0.19
C ILE A 230 -8.64 -5.75 0.96
N ARG A 231 -7.42 -5.17 0.88
CA ARG A 231 -6.92 -4.30 1.96
C ARG A 231 -7.74 -3.02 2.09
N TRP A 232 -8.20 -2.42 1.00
CA TRP A 232 -9.07 -1.24 1.08
C TRP A 232 -10.46 -1.55 1.66
N GLU A 233 -11.04 -2.72 1.36
CA GLU A 233 -12.25 -3.20 2.06
C GLU A 233 -12.01 -3.35 3.56
N GLN A 234 -10.86 -3.89 3.95
CA GLN A 234 -10.49 -4.05 5.35
C GLN A 234 -10.25 -2.70 6.05
N VAL A 235 -9.64 -1.72 5.39
CA VAL A 235 -9.53 -0.34 5.89
C VAL A 235 -10.91 0.24 6.16
N MET A 236 -11.85 0.06 5.23
CA MET A 236 -13.23 0.53 5.38
C MET A 236 -13.96 -0.15 6.54
N ASN A 237 -13.68 -1.43 6.80
CA ASN A 237 -14.25 -2.18 7.91
C ASN A 237 -13.64 -1.83 9.28
N LEU A 238 -12.32 -1.70 9.35
CA LEU A 238 -11.61 -1.48 10.62
C LEU A 238 -11.58 -0.01 11.03
N GLN A 239 -11.71 0.93 10.08
CA GLN A 239 -11.67 2.38 10.33
C GLN A 239 -10.46 2.80 11.17
N PRO A 240 -9.21 2.50 10.75
CA PRO A 240 -8.01 2.92 11.47
C PRO A 240 -7.94 4.46 11.54
N ALA A 241 -7.09 5.00 12.42
CA ALA A 241 -6.87 6.45 12.49
C ALA A 241 -6.08 6.95 11.27
N PHE A 242 -5.14 6.12 10.81
CA PHE A 242 -4.23 6.40 9.71
C PHE A 242 -4.11 5.18 8.81
N VAL A 243 -3.84 5.42 7.54
CA VAL A 243 -3.41 4.41 6.58
C VAL A 243 -2.04 4.82 6.07
N GLN A 244 -1.11 3.87 5.95
CA GLN A 244 0.13 4.09 5.23
C GLN A 244 0.26 3.07 4.10
N ILE A 245 0.29 3.58 2.88
CA ILE A 245 0.55 2.79 1.67
C ILE A 245 2.03 2.46 1.63
N ILE A 246 2.38 1.17 1.53
CA ILE A 246 3.73 0.67 1.38
C ILE A 246 3.83 0.18 -0.08
N SER A 247 4.45 0.93 -0.99
CA SER A 247 5.13 2.23 -0.82
C SER A 247 4.89 3.13 -2.03
N TRP A 248 5.42 4.35 -1.99
CA TRP A 248 5.46 5.24 -3.14
C TRP A 248 6.55 4.84 -4.14
N ASN A 249 7.78 4.57 -3.70
CA ASN A 249 8.96 4.45 -4.58
C ASN A 249 9.94 3.32 -4.21
N ASP A 250 9.49 2.27 -3.50
CA ASP A 250 10.36 1.11 -3.26
C ASP A 250 10.35 0.17 -4.47
N TYR A 251 11.26 0.44 -5.41
CA TYR A 251 11.38 -0.32 -6.64
C TYR A 251 11.94 -1.73 -6.41
N GLY A 252 12.86 -1.90 -5.45
CA GLY A 252 13.55 -3.16 -5.21
C GLY A 252 12.67 -4.26 -4.60
N GLU A 253 11.54 -3.87 -4.02
CA GLU A 253 10.53 -4.77 -3.45
C GLU A 253 9.21 -4.77 -4.24
N SER A 254 9.19 -4.09 -5.39
CA SER A 254 8.09 -4.10 -6.37
C SER A 254 6.72 -3.71 -5.81
N HIS A 255 6.67 -2.90 -4.75
CA HIS A 255 5.42 -2.48 -4.13
C HIS A 255 5.16 -0.98 -4.22
N TYR A 256 5.93 -0.30 -5.05
CA TYR A 256 5.78 1.11 -5.38
C TYR A 256 4.46 1.39 -6.13
N ILE A 257 3.89 2.58 -5.94
CA ILE A 257 2.74 3.11 -6.69
C ILE A 257 3.02 4.48 -7.34
N GLY A 258 4.24 4.99 -7.19
CA GLY A 258 4.73 6.22 -7.80
C GLY A 258 5.40 5.97 -9.15
N PRO A 259 5.79 7.05 -9.85
CA PRO A 259 6.58 6.96 -11.08
C PRO A 259 7.93 6.30 -10.83
N ILE A 260 8.50 5.63 -11.84
CA ILE A 260 9.84 5.05 -11.77
C ILE A 260 10.87 6.12 -12.15
N TYR A 261 11.78 6.42 -11.22
CA TYR A 261 12.98 7.19 -11.49
C TYR A 261 14.19 6.27 -11.47
N GLU A 262 14.72 5.95 -12.66
CA GLU A 262 15.82 4.99 -12.83
C GLU A 262 17.03 5.21 -11.90
N PRO A 263 17.51 6.46 -11.66
CA PRO A 263 18.64 6.69 -10.76
C PRO A 263 18.39 6.27 -9.30
N GLY A 264 17.13 6.10 -8.90
CA GLY A 264 16.72 5.65 -7.58
C GLY A 264 16.49 4.15 -7.49
N MET A 265 16.63 3.41 -8.60
CA MET A 265 16.45 1.96 -8.59
C MET A 265 17.62 1.26 -7.91
N PRO A 266 17.37 0.33 -6.98
CA PRO A 266 18.42 -0.51 -6.41
C PRO A 266 19.14 -1.32 -7.50
N ASP A 267 20.45 -1.49 -7.38
CA ASP A 267 21.25 -2.26 -8.35
C ASP A 267 20.67 -3.67 -8.57
N GLY A 268 20.48 -4.03 -9.83
CA GLY A 268 19.91 -5.32 -10.23
C GLY A 268 18.38 -5.41 -10.21
N SER A 269 17.66 -4.38 -9.75
CA SER A 269 16.19 -4.36 -9.76
C SER A 269 15.60 -4.08 -11.16
N SER A 270 16.33 -3.36 -12.01
CA SER A 270 15.88 -2.96 -13.36
C SER A 270 15.41 -4.13 -14.23
N LYS A 271 15.90 -5.36 -13.98
CA LYS A 271 15.52 -6.59 -14.68
C LYS A 271 14.04 -6.97 -14.50
N TYR A 272 13.38 -6.53 -13.42
CA TYR A 272 11.97 -6.82 -13.13
C TYR A 272 11.10 -5.56 -12.92
N VAL A 273 11.71 -4.37 -12.87
CA VAL A 273 11.02 -3.09 -12.62
C VAL A 273 10.65 -2.34 -13.90
N LEU A 274 11.57 -2.21 -14.86
CA LEU A 274 11.43 -1.24 -15.97
C LEU A 274 10.20 -1.46 -16.87
N ASP A 275 9.81 -2.71 -17.09
CA ASP A 275 8.66 -3.07 -17.94
C ASP A 275 7.37 -3.26 -17.13
N CYS A 276 7.35 -2.86 -15.86
CA CYS A 276 6.24 -3.10 -14.93
C CYS A 276 5.87 -1.80 -14.18
N PRO A 277 5.38 -0.75 -14.88
CA PRO A 277 4.88 0.43 -14.19
C PRO A 277 3.68 0.09 -13.28
N HIS A 278 3.63 0.73 -12.12
CA HIS A 278 2.64 0.46 -11.07
C HIS A 278 1.74 1.66 -10.75
N ASP A 279 1.94 2.79 -11.41
CA ASP A 279 1.26 4.05 -11.14
C ASP A 279 -0.27 3.97 -11.34
N ALA A 280 -0.73 3.05 -12.20
CA ALA A 280 -2.14 2.78 -12.43
C ALA A 280 -2.89 2.25 -11.20
N TRP A 281 -2.22 1.67 -10.20
CA TRP A 281 -2.88 1.32 -8.93
C TRP A 281 -3.46 2.53 -8.18
N ARG A 282 -3.02 3.74 -8.51
CA ARG A 282 -3.55 4.99 -7.97
C ARG A 282 -4.92 5.36 -8.52
N ALA A 283 -5.31 4.87 -9.69
CA ALA A 283 -6.47 5.41 -10.42
C ALA A 283 -7.79 5.27 -9.65
N LEU A 284 -7.95 4.21 -8.84
CA LEU A 284 -9.16 4.02 -8.00
C LEU A 284 -8.99 4.46 -6.55
N LEU A 285 -7.80 4.92 -6.14
CA LEU A 285 -7.55 5.40 -4.77
C LEU A 285 -8.50 6.53 -4.34
N PRO A 286 -8.84 7.52 -5.21
CA PRO A 286 -9.81 8.54 -4.84
C PRO A 286 -11.12 7.99 -4.29
N HIS A 287 -11.65 6.92 -4.91
CA HIS A 287 -12.89 6.27 -4.49
C HIS A 287 -12.72 5.45 -3.21
N TYR A 288 -11.64 4.67 -3.08
CA TYR A 288 -11.36 3.92 -1.85
C TYR A 288 -11.16 4.84 -0.65
N ILE A 289 -10.38 5.92 -0.81
CA ILE A 289 -10.10 6.88 0.26
C ILE A 289 -11.36 7.69 0.60
N ALA A 290 -12.17 8.07 -0.39
CA ALA A 290 -13.47 8.68 -0.14
C ALA A 290 -14.40 7.76 0.65
N ALA A 291 -14.44 6.46 0.34
CA ALA A 291 -15.25 5.49 1.07
C ALA A 291 -14.74 5.25 2.50
N TYR A 292 -13.42 5.19 2.68
CA TYR A 292 -12.79 5.19 4.01
C TYR A 292 -13.26 6.38 4.84
N ARG A 293 -13.27 7.60 4.28
CA ARG A 293 -13.71 8.84 4.95
C ARG A 293 -15.24 8.99 5.10
N GLY A 294 -16.01 8.29 4.25
CA GLY A 294 -17.44 8.52 3.98
C GLY A 294 -18.44 7.71 4.81
N SER A 295 -17.98 6.92 5.80
CA SER A 295 -18.75 6.01 6.68
C SER A 295 -18.67 4.51 6.33
N GLY A 296 -17.57 4.06 5.71
CA GLY A 296 -17.22 2.63 5.60
C GLY A 296 -17.74 1.95 4.32
N MET A 297 -17.86 0.61 4.34
CA MET A 297 -18.09 -0.21 3.13
C MET A 297 -19.32 0.20 2.31
N ASN A 298 -20.38 0.71 2.93
CA ASN A 298 -21.58 1.15 2.21
C ASN A 298 -21.29 2.28 1.22
N SER A 299 -20.26 3.10 1.48
CA SER A 299 -19.83 4.18 0.60
C SER A 299 -19.13 3.69 -0.66
N MET A 300 -18.69 2.43 -0.72
CA MET A 300 -18.06 1.84 -1.91
C MET A 300 -19.04 1.67 -3.08
N TYR A 301 -20.34 1.60 -2.77
CA TYR A 301 -21.42 1.40 -3.74
C TYR A 301 -22.24 2.67 -4.02
N GLN A 302 -21.78 3.82 -3.52
CA GLN A 302 -22.53 5.07 -3.60
C GLN A 302 -21.67 6.17 -4.20
N ALA A 303 -22.27 6.96 -5.09
CA ALA A 303 -21.65 8.20 -5.53
C ALA A 303 -21.51 9.17 -4.34
N ASN A 304 -20.34 9.79 -4.20
CA ASN A 304 -20.16 10.91 -3.30
C ASN A 304 -20.46 12.20 -4.09
N GLN A 305 -21.14 13.18 -3.48
CA GLN A 305 -21.45 14.46 -4.14
C GLN A 305 -20.21 15.18 -4.68
N THR A 306 -19.05 14.99 -4.05
CA THR A 306 -17.77 15.58 -4.49
C THR A 306 -16.90 14.63 -5.31
N LEU A 307 -17.29 13.36 -5.44
CA LEU A 307 -16.57 12.36 -6.23
C LEU A 307 -17.60 11.41 -6.88
N PRO A 308 -18.13 11.78 -8.06
CA PRO A 308 -19.09 10.94 -8.77
C PRO A 308 -18.42 9.64 -9.22
N LEU A 309 -19.21 8.57 -9.32
CA LEU A 309 -18.71 7.32 -9.91
C LEU A 309 -18.39 7.54 -11.39
N GLU A 310 -17.28 6.97 -11.82
CA GLU A 310 -16.83 6.97 -13.21
C GLU A 310 -16.60 5.53 -13.68
N ASP A 311 -16.76 5.30 -14.97
CA ASP A 311 -16.46 4.00 -15.56
C ASP A 311 -14.94 3.95 -15.78
N LYS A 312 -14.24 3.28 -14.87
CA LYS A 312 -12.78 3.20 -14.87
C LYS A 312 -12.34 1.81 -14.45
N MET A 313 -11.36 1.26 -15.14
CA MET A 313 -10.77 -0.04 -14.81
C MET A 313 -9.31 0.11 -14.47
N VAL A 314 -8.84 -0.66 -13.49
CA VAL A 314 -7.43 -0.92 -13.21
C VAL A 314 -7.24 -2.41 -13.28
N TYR A 315 -6.19 -2.84 -13.97
CA TYR A 315 -5.89 -4.25 -14.16
C TYR A 315 -4.41 -4.51 -13.90
N TRP A 316 -4.10 -5.73 -13.49
CA TRP A 316 -2.72 -6.18 -13.33
C TRP A 316 -2.58 -7.68 -13.59
N TYR A 317 -1.40 -8.07 -14.03
CA TYR A 317 -1.00 -9.46 -14.25
C TYR A 317 0.52 -9.56 -14.44
N ARG A 318 1.05 -10.77 -14.25
CA ARG A 318 2.44 -11.08 -14.63
C ARG A 318 2.55 -11.25 -16.15
N LEU A 319 3.59 -10.71 -16.75
CA LEU A 319 3.82 -10.82 -18.21
C LEU A 319 4.21 -12.23 -18.65
N ASN A 320 4.71 -13.06 -17.73
CA ASN A 320 5.07 -14.44 -18.00
C ASN A 320 4.17 -15.40 -17.22
N PRO A 321 3.64 -16.46 -17.84
CA PRO A 321 3.07 -17.59 -17.11
C PRO A 321 4.10 -18.20 -16.14
N SER A 322 3.63 -18.74 -15.02
CA SER A 322 4.50 -19.32 -13.99
C SER A 322 5.38 -20.48 -14.47
N TYR A 323 4.93 -21.18 -15.52
CA TYR A 323 5.65 -22.31 -16.12
C TYR A 323 6.61 -21.92 -17.25
N ALA A 324 6.61 -20.65 -17.69
CA ALA A 324 7.33 -20.23 -18.89
C ALA A 324 8.86 -20.24 -18.75
N GLY A 325 9.37 -20.20 -17.51
CA GLY A 325 10.80 -20.17 -17.25
C GLY A 325 11.15 -20.60 -15.83
N SER A 326 12.40 -20.37 -15.46
CA SER A 326 12.89 -20.62 -14.10
C SER A 326 12.31 -19.60 -13.11
N ALA A 327 11.98 -20.06 -11.90
CA ALA A 327 11.70 -19.17 -10.78
C ALA A 327 12.96 -18.41 -10.29
N ASN A 328 14.15 -18.77 -10.78
CA ASN A 328 15.43 -18.17 -10.40
C ASN A 328 15.68 -18.17 -8.89
N GLY A 329 15.29 -19.25 -8.21
CA GLY A 329 15.38 -19.37 -6.75
C GLY A 329 14.38 -18.51 -5.98
N THR A 330 13.47 -17.79 -6.64
CA THR A 330 12.40 -17.04 -5.97
C THR A 330 11.53 -18.00 -5.18
N THR A 331 11.36 -17.71 -3.90
CA THR A 331 10.47 -18.45 -3.02
C THR A 331 9.15 -17.72 -2.84
N GLY A 332 8.06 -18.46 -2.66
CA GLY A 332 6.87 -17.92 -2.01
C GLY A 332 7.11 -17.86 -0.50
N ASN A 333 6.79 -16.72 0.12
CA ASN A 333 7.13 -16.34 1.49
C ASN A 333 8.63 -16.07 1.72
N ASP A 334 8.94 -15.34 2.78
CA ASP A 334 10.32 -15.01 3.17
C ASP A 334 10.89 -16.06 4.14
N PRO A 335 11.81 -16.94 3.70
CA PRO A 335 12.44 -17.92 4.58
C PRO A 335 13.34 -17.29 5.64
N ASN A 336 13.84 -16.07 5.43
CA ASN A 336 14.79 -15.43 6.34
C ASN A 336 14.17 -15.06 7.68
N VAL A 337 12.84 -14.92 7.72
CA VAL A 337 12.06 -14.66 8.93
C VAL A 337 11.31 -15.91 9.43
N GLY A 338 11.69 -17.10 8.94
CA GLY A 338 11.17 -18.38 9.40
C GLY A 338 9.80 -18.76 8.85
N GLN A 339 9.35 -18.14 7.76
CA GLN A 339 8.11 -18.53 7.09
C GLN A 339 8.31 -19.84 6.30
N GLU A 340 7.24 -20.61 6.16
CA GLU A 340 7.26 -21.83 5.34
C GLU A 340 7.48 -21.47 3.88
N VAL A 341 8.53 -22.06 3.28
CA VAL A 341 8.84 -21.88 1.85
C VAL A 341 7.75 -22.54 1.02
N MET A 342 7.15 -21.76 0.12
CA MET A 342 6.15 -22.23 -0.82
C MET A 342 6.62 -22.03 -2.27
N PRO A 343 6.05 -22.78 -3.24
CA PRO A 343 6.26 -22.48 -4.66
C PRO A 343 5.70 -21.08 -5.00
N PRO A 344 6.45 -20.20 -5.68
CA PRO A 344 6.00 -18.83 -5.98
C PRO A 344 4.72 -18.81 -6.82
N ASN A 345 4.51 -19.81 -7.68
CA ASN A 345 3.30 -19.94 -8.51
C ASN A 345 2.02 -20.25 -7.73
N GLU A 346 2.11 -20.74 -6.49
CA GLU A 346 0.95 -20.90 -5.62
C GLU A 346 0.48 -19.57 -4.99
N LEU A 347 1.40 -18.59 -4.88
CA LEU A 347 1.14 -17.29 -4.28
C LEU A 347 0.87 -16.20 -5.32
N ALA A 348 1.51 -16.28 -6.49
CA ALA A 348 1.30 -15.36 -7.62
C ALA A 348 0.65 -16.10 -8.78
N GLN A 349 -0.68 -16.15 -8.82
CA GLN A 349 -1.41 -16.99 -9.76
C GLN A 349 -1.34 -16.46 -11.21
N ASP A 350 -1.45 -17.38 -12.17
CA ASP A 350 -1.55 -17.07 -13.60
C ASP A 350 -2.95 -16.53 -13.93
N ARG A 351 -3.21 -15.26 -13.58
CA ARG A 351 -4.51 -14.59 -13.73
C ARG A 351 -4.35 -13.12 -14.11
N VAL A 352 -5.35 -12.61 -14.83
CA VAL A 352 -5.60 -11.19 -15.03
C VAL A 352 -6.56 -10.72 -13.95
N PHE A 353 -6.14 -9.78 -13.12
CA PHE A 353 -6.95 -9.17 -12.08
C PHE A 353 -7.51 -7.84 -12.56
N VAL A 354 -8.75 -7.53 -12.22
CA VAL A 354 -9.44 -6.30 -12.64
C VAL A 354 -10.21 -5.73 -11.46
N SER A 355 -9.95 -4.48 -11.12
CA SER A 355 -10.83 -3.68 -10.27
C SER A 355 -11.46 -2.58 -11.12
N ALA A 356 -12.76 -2.35 -10.96
CA ALA A 356 -13.48 -1.37 -11.76
C ALA A 356 -14.43 -0.54 -10.90
N THR A 357 -14.42 0.77 -11.09
CA THR A 357 -15.57 1.62 -10.71
C THR A 357 -16.55 1.62 -11.87
N VAL A 358 -17.83 1.45 -11.56
CA VAL A 358 -18.91 1.47 -12.56
C VAL A 358 -20.04 2.38 -12.12
N LYS A 359 -20.63 3.12 -13.06
CA LYS A 359 -21.77 4.02 -12.81
C LYS A 359 -23.11 3.30 -12.62
N ASP A 360 -23.25 2.15 -13.26
CA ASP A 360 -24.41 1.27 -13.20
C ASP A 360 -23.99 -0.12 -13.67
N ALA A 361 -24.90 -1.08 -13.59
CA ALA A 361 -24.67 -2.44 -14.05
C ALA A 361 -24.11 -2.47 -15.48
N CYS A 362 -23.10 -3.32 -15.70
CA CYS A 362 -22.41 -3.46 -16.97
C CYS A 362 -21.67 -4.79 -17.06
N GLU A 363 -21.25 -5.14 -18.27
CA GLU A 363 -20.43 -6.31 -18.54
C GLU A 363 -18.97 -5.88 -18.71
N ILE A 364 -18.02 -6.67 -18.19
CA ILE A 364 -16.59 -6.48 -18.40
C ILE A 364 -16.05 -7.70 -19.14
N TYR A 365 -15.55 -7.48 -20.35
CA TYR A 365 -14.98 -8.50 -21.22
C TYR A 365 -13.47 -8.51 -21.04
N VAL A 366 -12.90 -9.65 -20.64
CA VAL A 366 -11.45 -9.86 -20.54
C VAL A 366 -11.03 -10.87 -21.60
N GLN A 367 -10.25 -10.41 -22.58
CA GLN A 367 -9.71 -11.22 -23.66
C GLN A 367 -8.20 -11.35 -23.51
N ILE A 368 -7.68 -12.58 -23.58
CA ILE A 368 -6.25 -12.85 -23.63
C ILE A 368 -5.91 -13.40 -25.02
N GLY A 369 -5.00 -12.74 -25.72
CA GLY A 369 -4.66 -13.07 -27.10
C GLY A 369 -5.86 -12.94 -28.05
N TYR A 370 -6.13 -14.00 -28.79
CA TYR A 370 -7.21 -14.06 -29.80
C TYR A 370 -8.34 -15.02 -29.39
N CYS A 371 -8.38 -15.44 -28.13
CA CYS A 371 -9.42 -16.31 -27.61
C CYS A 371 -10.74 -15.54 -27.37
N GLU A 372 -11.83 -16.27 -27.20
CA GLU A 372 -13.11 -15.67 -26.78
C GLU A 372 -12.97 -15.00 -25.41
N PRO A 373 -13.54 -13.79 -25.22
CA PRO A 373 -13.45 -13.08 -23.95
C PRO A 373 -14.21 -13.80 -22.84
N THR A 374 -13.67 -13.76 -21.63
CA THR A 374 -14.44 -14.06 -20.42
C THR A 374 -15.31 -12.85 -20.06
N ILE A 375 -16.61 -13.07 -19.84
CA ILE A 375 -17.56 -12.02 -19.51
C ILE A 375 -17.80 -12.02 -17.99
N LEU A 376 -17.55 -10.88 -17.37
CA LEU A 376 -17.74 -10.61 -15.94
C LEU A 376 -18.93 -9.65 -15.78
N GLN A 377 -19.71 -9.81 -14.72
CA GLN A 377 -20.92 -9.02 -14.48
C GLN A 377 -20.69 -8.08 -13.28
N ALA A 378 -20.67 -6.78 -13.53
CA ALA A 378 -20.76 -5.77 -12.47
C ALA A 378 -22.25 -5.48 -12.24
N SER A 379 -22.78 -5.90 -11.08
CA SER A 379 -24.22 -5.98 -10.85
C SER A 379 -24.92 -4.65 -10.52
N GLY A 380 -24.18 -3.54 -10.47
CA GLY A 380 -24.70 -2.23 -10.07
C GLY A 380 -23.57 -1.23 -9.83
N PRO A 381 -23.89 0.02 -9.43
CA PRO A 381 -22.89 1.06 -9.21
C PRO A 381 -21.90 0.70 -8.09
N GLY A 382 -20.65 1.17 -8.24
CA GLY A 382 -19.62 1.06 -7.21
C GLY A 382 -18.34 0.42 -7.70
N ILE A 383 -17.51 -0.01 -6.76
CA ILE A 383 -16.26 -0.73 -7.03
C ILE A 383 -16.53 -2.24 -7.07
N HIS A 384 -16.06 -2.90 -8.13
CA HIS A 384 -16.11 -4.34 -8.31
C HIS A 384 -14.70 -4.88 -8.54
N HIS A 385 -14.46 -6.12 -8.13
CA HIS A 385 -13.18 -6.80 -8.30
C HIS A 385 -13.37 -8.22 -8.83
N PHE A 386 -12.55 -8.57 -9.81
CA PHE A 386 -12.63 -9.83 -10.54
C PHE A 386 -11.23 -10.35 -10.89
N SER A 387 -11.17 -11.63 -11.27
CA SER A 387 -10.00 -12.16 -11.93
C SER A 387 -10.36 -13.25 -12.95
N VAL A 388 -9.54 -13.36 -13.99
CA VAL A 388 -9.69 -14.33 -15.09
C VAL A 388 -8.40 -15.14 -15.22
N PRO A 389 -8.43 -16.48 -15.15
CA PRO A 389 -7.23 -17.29 -15.31
C PRO A 389 -6.66 -17.20 -16.73
N PHE A 390 -5.34 -17.28 -16.85
CA PHE A 390 -4.68 -17.35 -18.16
C PHE A 390 -5.14 -18.60 -18.93
N ASN A 391 -5.35 -19.73 -18.24
CA ASN A 391 -5.74 -21.01 -18.86
C ASN A 391 -4.84 -21.41 -20.05
N GLY A 392 -3.54 -21.11 -19.95
CA GLY A 392 -2.55 -21.36 -21.02
C GLY A 392 -2.65 -20.42 -22.22
N GLN A 393 -3.49 -19.40 -22.17
CA GLN A 393 -3.59 -18.37 -23.22
C GLN A 393 -2.44 -17.36 -23.08
N THR A 394 -1.91 -16.95 -24.22
CA THR A 394 -0.86 -15.94 -24.35
C THR A 394 -1.29 -14.91 -25.40
N GLY A 395 -0.65 -13.74 -25.41
CA GLY A 395 -0.97 -12.62 -26.28
C GLY A 395 -1.49 -11.38 -25.53
N PRO A 396 -1.81 -10.29 -26.27
CA PRO A 396 -2.29 -9.04 -25.68
C PRO A 396 -3.51 -9.24 -24.78
N VAL A 397 -3.60 -8.49 -23.69
CA VAL A 397 -4.76 -8.51 -22.80
C VAL A 397 -5.65 -7.32 -23.14
N ARG A 398 -6.85 -7.56 -23.65
CA ARG A 398 -7.84 -6.52 -23.94
C ARG A 398 -8.98 -6.61 -22.94
N ILE A 399 -9.30 -5.51 -22.28
CA ILE A 399 -10.37 -5.41 -21.29
C ILE A 399 -11.34 -4.32 -21.74
N VAL A 400 -12.63 -4.64 -21.80
CA VAL A 400 -13.68 -3.71 -22.23
C VAL A 400 -14.84 -3.72 -21.27
N MET A 401 -15.23 -2.54 -20.82
CA MET A 401 -16.49 -2.34 -20.12
C MET A 401 -17.57 -1.99 -21.13
N VAL A 402 -18.69 -2.72 -21.13
CA VAL A 402 -19.82 -2.51 -22.02
C VAL A 402 -21.09 -2.27 -21.22
N ARG A 403 -21.79 -1.17 -21.53
CA ARG A 403 -23.11 -0.86 -21.00
C ARG A 403 -24.07 -0.56 -22.15
N ASP A 404 -25.24 -1.18 -22.13
CA ASP A 404 -26.28 -1.03 -23.17
C ASP A 404 -25.77 -1.28 -24.60
N GLY A 405 -24.79 -2.19 -24.76
CA GLY A 405 -24.18 -2.53 -26.05
C GLY A 405 -23.09 -1.55 -26.54
N TYR A 406 -22.71 -0.54 -25.73
CA TYR A 406 -21.66 0.41 -26.05
C TYR A 406 -20.43 0.20 -25.17
N GLU A 407 -19.23 0.28 -25.76
CA GLU A 407 -17.97 0.33 -25.00
C GLU A 407 -17.91 1.67 -24.25
N VAL A 408 -17.81 1.60 -22.91
CA VAL A 408 -17.75 2.80 -22.04
C VAL A 408 -16.38 3.03 -21.43
N ALA A 409 -15.52 2.01 -21.45
CA ALA A 409 -14.11 2.09 -21.08
C ALA A 409 -13.33 0.94 -21.74
N VAL A 410 -12.12 1.21 -22.23
CA VAL A 410 -11.27 0.22 -22.90
C VAL A 410 -9.86 0.27 -22.33
N ALA A 411 -9.25 -0.90 -22.16
CA ALA A 411 -7.85 -1.03 -21.84
C ALA A 411 -7.17 -2.13 -22.67
N VAL A 412 -5.94 -1.88 -23.09
CA VAL A 412 -5.10 -2.88 -23.77
C VAL A 412 -3.75 -2.92 -23.07
N GLY A 413 -3.43 -4.06 -22.49
CA GLY A 413 -2.15 -4.31 -21.84
C GLY A 413 -1.16 -5.07 -22.74
N PRO A 414 0.12 -5.12 -22.34
CA PRO A 414 1.16 -5.90 -23.02
C PRO A 414 0.80 -7.38 -23.11
N ALA A 415 1.42 -8.09 -24.05
CA ALA A 415 1.17 -9.51 -24.23
C ALA A 415 1.66 -10.33 -23.02
N ILE A 416 0.84 -11.29 -22.59
CA ILE A 416 1.31 -12.44 -21.81
C ILE A 416 2.16 -13.30 -22.75
N THR A 417 3.38 -13.64 -22.37
CA THR A 417 4.34 -14.34 -23.22
C THR A 417 5.13 -15.39 -22.47
N ASP A 418 5.44 -16.50 -23.14
CA ASP A 418 6.37 -17.51 -22.63
C ASP A 418 7.84 -17.08 -22.76
N ASP A 419 8.12 -15.97 -23.45
CA ASP A 419 9.47 -15.43 -23.61
C ASP A 419 9.92 -14.74 -22.31
N CYS A 420 10.75 -15.45 -21.55
CA CYS A 420 11.29 -14.99 -20.28
C CYS A 420 12.68 -14.36 -20.47
N LYS A 421 12.86 -13.14 -19.94
CA LYS A 421 14.18 -12.48 -19.94
C LYS A 421 15.19 -13.34 -19.18
N ASP A 422 16.29 -13.69 -19.86
CA ASP A 422 17.32 -14.60 -19.35
C ASP A 422 16.79 -15.97 -18.89
N GLY A 423 15.64 -16.41 -19.43
CA GLY A 423 14.98 -17.67 -19.06
C GLY A 423 14.33 -17.65 -17.68
N ASN A 424 14.13 -16.48 -17.06
CA ASN A 424 13.57 -16.34 -15.73
C ASN A 424 12.19 -15.67 -15.76
N VAL A 425 11.23 -16.23 -15.02
CA VAL A 425 9.91 -15.62 -14.83
C VAL A 425 10.08 -14.30 -14.07
N ASN A 426 9.52 -13.23 -14.63
CA ASN A 426 9.32 -12.01 -13.85
C ASN A 426 8.08 -12.15 -12.97
N TRP A 427 8.28 -12.19 -11.65
CA TRP A 427 7.19 -12.26 -10.67
C TRP A 427 6.60 -10.90 -10.30
N ASN A 428 7.12 -9.81 -10.88
CA ASN A 428 6.47 -8.51 -10.79
C ASN A 428 5.23 -8.45 -11.70
N ALA A 429 4.29 -7.56 -11.38
CA ALA A 429 3.09 -7.34 -12.15
C ALA A 429 3.21 -6.11 -13.05
N TYR A 430 2.71 -6.21 -14.28
CA TYR A 430 2.35 -5.02 -15.04
C TYR A 430 1.01 -4.49 -14.53
N VAL A 431 0.86 -3.18 -14.42
CA VAL A 431 -0.39 -2.53 -14.01
C VAL A 431 -0.80 -1.51 -15.07
N GLY A 432 -2.07 -1.54 -15.45
CA GLY A 432 -2.64 -0.58 -16.39
C GLY A 432 -4.01 -0.09 -15.95
N THR A 433 -4.48 0.96 -16.61
CA THR A 433 -5.83 1.52 -16.42
C THR A 433 -6.49 1.77 -17.77
N SER A 434 -7.83 1.85 -17.80
CA SER A 434 -8.57 2.21 -19.00
C SER A 434 -8.32 3.66 -19.43
N ASP A 435 -8.79 4.02 -20.62
CA ASP A 435 -8.83 5.40 -21.11
C ASP A 435 -9.64 6.36 -20.21
#